data_AF-A6V9F4-F1
#
_entry.id   AF-A6V9F4-F1
#
_cell.length_a   1.000
_cell.length_b   1.000
_cell.length_c   1.000
_cell.angle_alpha   90.00
_cell.angle_beta   90.00
_cell.angle_gamma   90.00
#
_symmetry.space_group_name_H-M   'P 1'
#
loop_
_entity.id
_entity.type
_entity.pdbx_description
1 polymer ?
#
loop_
_entity_poly.entity_id
_entity_poly.type
_entity_poly.pdbx_seq_one_letter_code
_entity_poly.pdbx_strand_id
1 'polypeptide(L)'
;MRKRLFGLLLIAPLCWAEAAMAADNPAPAVRQQGIGGTVRVQPNSVMRLPKRAQELRLQRVEIGEDGALLIPLQVSVLRIEELRMARNARIGVAPGEGRISIEVISGHLADGSIIAAPGATGTFRQRAGNGRDLTLRLQAVEVENLLLDARGGVGAPGYDGLDGASGKASGCFWGSAQKGGDGQSGSDGGPGGAGGRIRLEVPGDFPVERLQTRLEGGVGGAGGKAGKPGAADPDNGCWIYSVDAGRAGRGGQDGANGADGSDGSLDVVRF
;
A
#
# COMPACT_ATOMS: atom_id res chain seq x y z
N MET A 1 18.88 77.78 -64.94
CA MET A 1 19.02 78.15 -63.52
C MET A 1 18.29 77.13 -62.64
N ARG A 2 19.00 76.46 -61.72
CA ARG A 2 18.59 75.97 -60.38
C ARG A 2 17.20 75.31 -60.25
N LYS A 3 17.06 74.01 -59.92
CA LYS A 3 17.11 73.35 -58.58
C LYS A 3 16.22 72.08 -58.76
N ARG A 4 16.41 70.89 -58.19
CA ARG A 4 17.02 70.43 -56.92
C ARG A 4 17.41 68.95 -57.06
N LEU A 5 18.55 68.64 -56.45
CA LEU A 5 19.22 67.34 -56.39
C LEU A 5 18.80 66.59 -55.12
N PHE A 6 18.78 65.26 -55.25
CA PHE A 6 19.15 64.19 -54.31
C PHE A 6 19.68 64.53 -52.91
N GLY A 7 19.37 63.66 -51.95
CA GLY A 7 20.19 63.46 -50.74
C GLY A 7 19.53 62.63 -49.65
N LEU A 8 19.47 61.30 -49.82
CA LEU A 8 19.25 60.34 -48.72
C LEU A 8 20.63 59.98 -48.12
N LEU A 9 20.85 60.29 -46.84
CA LEU A 9 21.94 59.74 -46.01
C LEU A 9 21.60 58.27 -45.66
N LEU A 10 22.44 57.24 -45.88
CA LEU A 10 23.67 56.82 -45.16
C LEU A 10 23.41 56.67 -43.64
N ILE A 11 23.47 55.47 -43.05
CA ILE A 11 24.64 54.74 -42.49
C ILE A 11 24.09 53.36 -42.04
N ALA A 12 24.46 52.19 -42.60
CA ALA A 12 25.67 51.35 -42.42
C ALA A 12 25.74 50.56 -41.07
N PRO A 13 26.63 49.57 -40.89
CA PRO A 13 26.47 48.14 -41.23
C PRO A 13 26.83 47.20 -40.05
N LEU A 14 26.73 45.88 -40.23
CA LEU A 14 27.73 44.84 -39.87
C LEU A 14 27.07 43.47 -39.74
N CYS A 15 27.83 42.47 -40.22
CA CYS A 15 27.82 41.00 -40.03
C CYS A 15 26.89 40.45 -38.93
N TRP A 16 26.41 39.21 -38.96
CA TRP A 16 27.16 37.99 -38.70
C TRP A 16 26.45 36.80 -39.37
N ALA A 17 27.25 35.89 -39.91
CA ALA A 17 26.81 34.59 -40.36
C ALA A 17 26.37 33.74 -39.15
N GLU A 18 25.21 33.09 -39.24
CA GLU A 18 24.86 32.03 -38.30
C GLU A 18 24.19 30.87 -39.04
N ALA A 19 24.67 29.69 -38.72
CA ALA A 19 24.44 28.44 -39.38
C ALA A 19 22.97 27.99 -39.25
N ALA A 20 22.45 27.40 -40.33
CA ALA A 20 21.23 26.63 -40.29
C ALA A 20 21.46 25.38 -39.42
N MET A 21 21.10 25.45 -38.14
CA MET A 21 20.91 24.26 -37.30
C MET A 21 19.55 23.65 -37.63
N ALA A 22 19.60 22.47 -38.23
CA ALA A 22 18.51 21.52 -38.29
C ALA A 22 18.08 21.18 -36.86
N ALA A 23 16.96 21.74 -36.42
CA ALA A 23 16.23 21.24 -35.26
C ALA A 23 15.32 20.11 -35.74
N ASP A 24 15.91 18.92 -35.80
CA ASP A 24 15.19 17.66 -35.72
C ASP A 24 14.37 17.71 -34.42
N ASN A 25 13.04 17.75 -34.52
CA ASN A 25 12.14 17.62 -33.38
C ASN A 25 11.89 16.12 -33.19
N PRO A 26 12.60 15.41 -32.30
CA PRO A 26 12.14 14.09 -31.91
C PRO A 26 10.85 14.28 -31.12
N ALA A 27 9.76 13.79 -31.69
CA ALA A 27 8.56 13.44 -30.92
C ALA A 27 8.99 12.72 -29.63
N PRO A 28 8.32 12.93 -28.48
CA PRO A 28 8.68 12.25 -27.26
C PRO A 28 8.65 10.75 -27.53
N ALA A 29 9.83 10.13 -27.49
CA ALA A 29 9.99 8.70 -27.57
C ALA A 29 9.18 8.09 -26.43
N VAL A 30 7.97 7.63 -26.74
CA VAL A 30 7.28 6.62 -25.96
C VAL A 30 8.26 5.47 -25.93
N ARG A 31 8.98 5.32 -24.81
CA ARG A 31 9.81 4.14 -24.54
C ARG A 31 8.85 2.96 -24.38
N GLN A 32 8.39 2.43 -25.51
CA GLN A 32 7.83 1.09 -25.61
C GLN A 32 8.95 0.12 -25.29
N GLN A 33 9.10 -0.22 -24.02
CA GLN A 33 9.77 -1.45 -23.63
C GLN A 33 8.68 -2.50 -23.38
N GLY A 34 8.06 -2.95 -24.48
CA GLY A 34 7.21 -4.13 -24.47
C GLY A 34 8.07 -5.36 -24.21
N ILE A 35 7.91 -6.00 -23.06
CA ILE A 35 8.34 -7.38 -22.92
C ILE A 35 7.26 -8.23 -23.59
N GLY A 36 7.30 -8.35 -24.92
CA GLY A 36 6.45 -9.25 -25.71
C GLY A 36 6.77 -10.73 -25.45
N GLY A 37 6.80 -11.12 -24.17
CA GLY A 37 7.18 -12.44 -23.69
C GLY A 37 5.97 -13.22 -23.21
N THR A 38 6.11 -14.54 -23.26
CA THR A 38 5.20 -15.46 -22.58
C THR A 38 5.63 -15.61 -21.13
N VAL A 39 4.69 -15.51 -20.21
CA VAL A 39 4.89 -15.76 -18.78
C VAL A 39 4.14 -17.02 -18.41
N ARG A 40 4.85 -18.00 -17.85
CA ARG A 40 4.27 -19.26 -17.41
C ARG A 40 4.60 -19.51 -15.96
N VAL A 41 3.58 -19.50 -15.11
CA VAL A 41 3.68 -19.82 -13.69
C VAL A 41 3.35 -21.29 -13.53
N GLN A 42 4.26 -22.05 -12.92
CA GLN A 42 4.04 -23.48 -12.68
C GLN A 42 2.94 -23.67 -11.61
N PRO A 43 2.24 -24.81 -11.59
CA PRO A 43 1.29 -25.13 -10.53
C PRO A 43 1.93 -25.05 -9.15
N ASN A 44 1.17 -24.63 -8.14
CA ASN A 44 1.64 -24.46 -6.77
C ASN A 44 2.90 -23.58 -6.62
N SER A 45 3.16 -22.69 -7.58
CA SER A 45 4.35 -21.85 -7.58
C SER A 45 3.99 -20.36 -7.66
N VAL A 46 4.93 -19.52 -7.21
CA VAL A 46 4.78 -18.07 -7.25
C VAL A 46 5.82 -17.50 -8.20
N MET A 47 5.38 -16.68 -9.15
CA MET A 47 6.26 -15.92 -10.04
C MET A 47 6.04 -14.43 -9.84
N ARG A 48 7.12 -13.65 -9.77
CA ARG A 48 7.06 -12.19 -9.67
C ARG A 48 7.49 -11.56 -10.99
N LEU A 49 6.70 -10.61 -11.49
CA LEU A 49 7.08 -9.82 -12.66
C LEU A 49 8.33 -8.94 -12.36
N PRO A 50 9.14 -8.64 -13.38
CA PRO A 50 10.32 -7.80 -13.21
C PRO A 50 9.95 -6.36 -12.85
N LYS A 51 10.72 -5.74 -11.95
CA LYS A 51 10.49 -4.37 -11.44
C LYS A 51 10.98 -3.25 -12.39
N ARG A 52 11.16 -3.51 -13.68
CA ARG A 52 11.95 -2.64 -14.57
C ARG A 52 11.12 -1.67 -15.42
N ALA A 53 9.81 -1.84 -15.50
CA ALA A 53 8.94 -1.03 -16.35
C ALA A 53 7.63 -0.69 -15.64
N GLN A 54 7.10 0.50 -15.94
CA GLN A 54 5.78 0.94 -15.45
C GLN A 54 4.65 0.37 -16.29
N GLU A 55 4.88 0.22 -17.60
CA GLU A 55 3.97 -0.46 -18.52
C GLU A 55 4.59 -1.79 -18.96
N LEU A 56 3.83 -2.87 -18.80
CA LEU A 56 4.20 -4.21 -19.26
C LEU A 56 3.14 -4.69 -20.25
N ARG A 57 3.60 -5.23 -21.38
CA ARG A 57 2.74 -5.79 -22.43
C ARG A 57 3.15 -7.22 -22.67
N LEU A 58 2.37 -8.19 -22.19
CA LEU A 58 2.65 -9.61 -22.28
C LEU A 58 1.74 -10.24 -23.34
N GLN A 59 2.31 -11.10 -24.18
CA GLN A 59 1.53 -11.79 -25.21
C GLN A 59 0.67 -12.89 -24.59
N ARG A 60 1.28 -13.73 -23.76
CA ARG A 60 0.58 -14.85 -23.11
C ARG A 60 0.98 -14.97 -21.66
N VAL A 61 -0.02 -15.12 -20.80
CA VAL A 61 0.15 -15.39 -19.37
C VAL A 61 -0.60 -16.65 -19.02
N GLU A 62 0.13 -17.68 -18.62
CA GLU A 62 -0.43 -18.95 -18.14
C GLU A 62 -0.10 -19.11 -16.66
N ILE A 63 -1.14 -19.25 -15.83
CA ILE A 63 -1.01 -19.51 -14.40
C ILE A 63 -1.56 -20.90 -14.13
N GLY A 64 -0.68 -21.81 -13.71
CA GLY A 64 -1.04 -23.16 -13.31
C GLY A 64 -1.95 -23.22 -12.09
N GLU A 65 -2.49 -24.41 -11.80
CA GLU A 65 -3.40 -24.65 -10.67
C GLU A 65 -2.72 -24.25 -9.35
N ASP A 66 -3.43 -23.49 -8.52
CA ASP A 66 -2.91 -22.90 -7.27
C ASP A 66 -1.64 -22.04 -7.46
N GLY A 67 -1.34 -21.62 -8.69
CA GLY A 67 -0.22 -20.74 -9.01
C GLY A 67 -0.53 -19.28 -8.71
N ALA A 68 0.50 -18.47 -8.46
CA ALA A 68 0.34 -17.04 -8.23
C ALA A 68 1.31 -16.19 -9.05
N LEU A 69 0.78 -15.19 -9.75
CA LEU A 69 1.54 -14.14 -10.43
C LEU A 69 1.53 -12.86 -9.58
N LEU A 70 2.70 -12.37 -9.20
CA LEU A 70 2.85 -11.14 -8.41
C LEU A 70 3.29 -9.96 -9.28
N ILE A 71 2.46 -8.92 -9.29
CA ILE A 71 2.69 -7.64 -9.96
C ILE A 71 3.33 -6.65 -8.97
N PRO A 72 4.58 -6.19 -9.20
CA PRO A 72 5.23 -5.20 -8.36
C PRO A 72 4.54 -3.83 -8.36
N LEU A 73 4.79 -3.05 -7.31
CA LEU A 73 4.26 -1.68 -7.16
C LEU A 73 4.65 -0.75 -8.31
N GLN A 74 5.81 -0.99 -8.93
CA GLN A 74 6.33 -0.17 -10.02
C GLN A 74 5.47 -0.25 -11.28
N VAL A 75 4.70 -1.33 -11.45
CA VAL A 75 3.83 -1.52 -12.62
C VAL A 75 2.51 -0.80 -12.38
N SER A 76 2.19 0.14 -13.26
CA SER A 76 0.93 0.89 -13.28
C SER A 76 0.00 0.42 -14.39
N VAL A 77 0.54 -0.13 -15.48
CA VAL A 77 -0.23 -0.66 -16.60
C VAL A 77 0.28 -2.05 -16.98
N LEU A 78 -0.61 -3.03 -17.01
CA LEU A 78 -0.34 -4.39 -17.46
C LEU A 78 -1.33 -4.75 -18.56
N ARG A 79 -0.82 -4.98 -19.77
CA ARG A 79 -1.62 -5.45 -20.90
C ARG A 79 -1.27 -6.90 -21.19
N ILE A 80 -2.29 -7.73 -21.37
CA ILE A 80 -2.17 -9.16 -21.62
C ILE A 80 -3.02 -9.48 -22.85
N GLU A 81 -2.41 -10.05 -23.89
CA GLU A 81 -3.17 -10.45 -25.08
C GLU A 81 -3.97 -11.73 -24.83
N GLU A 82 -3.35 -12.73 -24.20
CA GLU A 82 -3.99 -14.00 -23.82
C GLU A 82 -3.70 -14.35 -22.34
N LEU A 83 -4.75 -14.45 -21.51
CA LEU A 83 -4.68 -14.84 -20.11
C LEU A 83 -5.33 -16.19 -19.87
N ARG A 84 -4.58 -17.14 -19.32
CA ARG A 84 -5.10 -18.45 -18.89
C ARG A 84 -4.83 -18.65 -17.41
N MET A 85 -5.90 -18.68 -16.64
CA MET A 85 -5.88 -18.98 -15.21
C MET A 85 -6.51 -20.34 -14.98
N ALA A 86 -5.72 -21.29 -14.49
CA ALA A 86 -6.23 -22.58 -14.02
C ALA A 86 -6.99 -22.42 -12.70
N ARG A 87 -7.53 -23.52 -12.16
CA ARG A 87 -8.29 -23.50 -10.90
C ARG A 87 -7.48 -22.88 -9.77
N ASN A 88 -8.13 -22.05 -8.96
CA ASN A 88 -7.53 -21.36 -7.81
C ASN A 88 -6.29 -20.49 -8.13
N ALA A 89 -6.05 -20.19 -9.41
CA ALA A 89 -4.93 -19.35 -9.83
C ALA A 89 -5.12 -17.90 -9.35
N ARG A 90 -4.01 -17.22 -9.07
CA ARG A 90 -4.03 -15.90 -8.43
C ARG A 90 -3.16 -14.90 -9.17
N ILE A 91 -3.68 -13.68 -9.32
CA ILE A 91 -2.91 -12.50 -9.69
C ILE A 91 -2.91 -11.57 -8.49
N GLY A 92 -1.75 -11.38 -7.86
CA GLY A 92 -1.57 -10.50 -6.72
C GLY A 92 -0.85 -9.22 -7.13
N VAL A 93 -1.45 -8.08 -6.85
CA VAL A 93 -0.82 -6.76 -7.00
C VAL A 93 -0.21 -6.38 -5.67
N ALA A 94 1.07 -5.97 -5.70
CA ALA A 94 1.74 -5.47 -4.51
C ALA A 94 1.01 -4.22 -3.97
N PRO A 95 0.85 -4.11 -2.63
CA PRO A 95 0.19 -2.96 -2.02
C PRO A 95 0.85 -1.63 -2.37
N GLY A 96 0.04 -0.58 -2.49
CA GLY A 96 0.47 0.81 -2.61
C GLY A 96 -0.64 1.73 -3.09
N GLU A 97 -0.35 3.04 -3.10
CA GLU A 97 -1.36 4.09 -3.29
C GLU A 97 -1.71 4.39 -4.76
N GLY A 98 -0.84 4.01 -5.70
CA GLY A 98 -1.06 4.33 -7.12
C GLY A 98 -2.08 3.41 -7.77
N ARG A 99 -2.96 3.93 -8.62
CA ARG A 99 -3.88 3.09 -9.42
C ARG A 99 -3.11 2.12 -10.33
N ILE A 100 -3.65 0.94 -10.56
CA ILE A 100 -3.18 -0.01 -11.57
C ILE A 100 -4.26 -0.28 -12.61
N SER A 101 -3.88 -0.34 -13.89
CA SER A 101 -4.73 -0.81 -14.99
C SER A 101 -4.26 -2.18 -15.46
N ILE A 102 -5.17 -3.14 -15.52
CA ILE A 102 -4.95 -4.47 -16.10
C ILE A 102 -5.91 -4.62 -17.28
N GLU A 103 -5.35 -4.77 -18.47
CA GLU A 103 -6.09 -4.96 -19.71
C GLU A 103 -5.86 -6.40 -20.21
N VAL A 104 -6.94 -7.15 -20.39
CA VAL A 104 -6.91 -8.52 -20.92
C VAL A 104 -7.72 -8.53 -22.22
N ILE A 105 -7.07 -8.84 -23.33
CA ILE A 105 -7.72 -8.90 -24.64
C ILE A 105 -8.52 -10.19 -24.76
N SER A 106 -7.93 -11.34 -24.44
CA SER A 106 -8.61 -12.62 -24.48
C SER A 106 -8.17 -13.54 -23.36
N GLY A 107 -9.00 -14.50 -22.96
CA GLY A 107 -8.58 -15.45 -21.94
C GLY A 107 -9.67 -16.34 -21.35
N HIS A 108 -9.24 -17.23 -20.47
CA HIS A 108 -10.11 -18.10 -19.68
C HIS A 108 -9.67 -18.08 -18.21
N LEU A 109 -10.62 -17.78 -17.33
CA LEU A 109 -10.46 -17.79 -15.89
C LEU A 109 -11.30 -18.93 -15.32
N ALA A 110 -10.62 -20.01 -14.94
CA ALA A 110 -11.26 -21.16 -14.33
C ALA A 110 -11.77 -20.85 -12.92
N ASP A 111 -12.55 -21.78 -12.37
CA ASP A 111 -13.11 -21.69 -11.03
C ASP A 111 -12.08 -21.32 -9.94
N GLY A 112 -12.51 -20.46 -9.01
CA GLY A 112 -11.67 -19.98 -7.91
C GLY A 112 -10.57 -19.00 -8.31
N SER A 113 -10.58 -18.44 -9.53
CA SER A 113 -9.61 -17.43 -9.95
C SER A 113 -9.69 -16.18 -9.08
N ILE A 114 -8.54 -15.63 -8.67
CA ILE A 114 -8.49 -14.45 -7.79
C ILE A 114 -7.60 -13.37 -8.42
N ILE A 115 -8.11 -12.14 -8.48
CA ILE A 115 -7.31 -10.94 -8.74
C ILE A 115 -7.36 -10.09 -7.47
N ALA A 116 -6.21 -9.97 -6.80
CA ALA A 116 -6.09 -9.33 -5.51
C ALA A 116 -5.17 -8.11 -5.58
N ALA A 117 -5.62 -6.96 -5.08
CA ALA A 117 -4.87 -5.72 -4.90
C ALA A 117 -5.04 -5.17 -3.47
N PRO A 118 -4.70 -5.97 -2.44
CA PRO A 118 -4.96 -5.62 -1.05
C PRO A 118 -4.06 -4.50 -0.53
N GLY A 119 -4.51 -3.83 0.52
CA GLY A 119 -3.73 -2.86 1.27
C GLY A 119 -2.64 -3.48 2.12
N ALA A 120 -1.62 -2.69 2.43
CA ALA A 120 -0.51 -3.14 3.28
C ALA A 120 -0.95 -3.21 4.74
N THR A 121 -0.65 -4.30 5.44
CA THR A 121 -0.87 -4.38 6.89
C THR A 121 0.02 -3.38 7.63
N GLY A 122 -0.58 -2.67 8.59
CA GLY A 122 0.10 -1.76 9.48
C GLY A 122 1.09 -2.49 10.40
N THR A 123 2.19 -1.81 10.68
CA THR A 123 3.21 -2.23 11.64
C THR A 123 3.52 -1.06 12.57
N PHE A 124 4.27 -1.32 13.64
CA PHE A 124 4.77 -0.29 14.55
C PHE A 124 5.50 0.88 13.85
N ARG A 125 6.03 0.66 12.64
CA ARG A 125 6.78 1.68 11.86
C ARG A 125 5.99 2.26 10.70
N GLN A 126 4.91 1.61 10.27
CA GLN A 126 4.21 1.96 9.05
C GLN A 126 2.70 1.81 9.24
N ARG A 127 1.93 2.81 8.84
CA ARG A 127 0.46 2.73 8.90
C ARG A 127 -0.07 1.69 7.91
N ALA A 128 -1.29 1.24 8.16
CA ALA A 128 -2.00 0.43 7.18
C ALA A 128 -2.17 1.20 5.87
N GLY A 129 -1.98 0.49 4.76
CA GLY A 129 -2.23 1.01 3.41
C GLY A 129 -3.65 0.74 2.97
N ASN A 130 -4.15 1.59 2.09
CA ASN A 130 -5.44 1.39 1.45
C ASN A 130 -5.38 0.21 0.46
N GLY A 131 -6.53 -0.43 0.22
CA GLY A 131 -6.72 -1.29 -0.94
C GLY A 131 -6.42 -0.50 -2.21
N ARG A 132 -5.67 -1.11 -3.13
CA ARG A 132 -5.18 -0.39 -4.30
C ARG A 132 -6.28 -0.27 -5.34
N ASP A 133 -6.51 0.95 -5.84
CA ASP A 133 -7.47 1.19 -6.92
C ASP A 133 -7.07 0.38 -8.18
N LEU A 134 -8.01 -0.39 -8.71
CA LEU A 134 -7.81 -1.28 -9.86
C LEU A 134 -8.77 -0.92 -10.98
N THR A 135 -8.25 -0.73 -12.19
CA THR A 135 -9.04 -0.76 -13.41
C THR A 135 -8.78 -2.08 -14.10
N LEU A 136 -9.81 -2.89 -14.27
CA LEU A 136 -9.73 -4.19 -14.92
C LEU A 136 -10.58 -4.15 -16.19
N ARG A 137 -9.94 -4.25 -17.34
CA ARG A 137 -10.63 -4.33 -18.63
C ARG A 137 -10.49 -5.72 -19.21
N LEU A 138 -11.62 -6.41 -19.37
CA LEU A 138 -11.67 -7.75 -19.98
C LEU A 138 -12.43 -7.61 -21.30
N GLN A 139 -11.88 -8.08 -22.42
CA GLN A 139 -12.55 -7.94 -23.72
C GLN A 139 -13.20 -9.25 -24.19
N ALA A 140 -12.42 -10.31 -24.41
CA ALA A 140 -12.94 -11.62 -24.82
C ALA A 140 -12.53 -12.69 -23.80
N VAL A 141 -13.05 -12.56 -22.57
CA VAL A 141 -12.63 -13.37 -21.43
C VAL A 141 -13.79 -14.21 -20.91
N GLU A 142 -13.61 -15.53 -20.93
CA GLU A 142 -14.52 -16.47 -20.30
C GLU A 142 -14.17 -16.60 -18.81
N VAL A 143 -15.19 -16.50 -17.94
CA VAL A 143 -15.01 -16.57 -16.49
C VAL A 143 -15.97 -17.59 -15.92
N GLU A 144 -15.46 -18.53 -15.12
CA GLU A 144 -16.28 -19.48 -14.34
C GLU A 144 -16.66 -18.88 -12.98
N ASN A 145 -15.66 -18.52 -12.17
CA ASN A 145 -15.82 -17.78 -10.92
C ASN A 145 -14.58 -16.91 -10.70
N LEU A 146 -14.77 -15.62 -10.49
CA LEU A 146 -13.69 -14.66 -10.27
C LEU A 146 -13.94 -13.86 -8.99
N LEU A 147 -12.96 -13.90 -8.08
CA LEU A 147 -12.91 -13.06 -6.90
C LEU A 147 -12.02 -11.84 -7.16
N LEU A 148 -12.58 -10.65 -6.97
CA LEU A 148 -11.84 -9.39 -6.95
C LEU A 148 -11.65 -8.95 -5.49
N ASP A 149 -10.41 -8.97 -5.01
CA ASP A 149 -10.06 -8.57 -3.63
C ASP A 149 -9.27 -7.26 -3.67
N ALA A 150 -9.83 -6.18 -3.10
CA ALA A 150 -9.13 -4.92 -2.88
C ALA A 150 -9.35 -4.43 -1.44
N ARG A 151 -9.32 -5.35 -0.46
CA ARG A 151 -9.50 -5.00 0.96
C ARG A 151 -8.43 -4.05 1.47
N GLY A 152 -8.82 -3.23 2.45
CA GLY A 152 -7.90 -2.39 3.20
C GLY A 152 -6.95 -3.19 4.10
N GLY A 153 -5.76 -2.64 4.37
CA GLY A 153 -4.81 -3.24 5.30
C GLY A 153 -5.27 -3.15 6.75
N VAL A 154 -4.99 -4.15 7.57
CA VAL A 154 -5.27 -4.12 9.02
C VAL A 154 -4.40 -3.06 9.70
N GLY A 155 -4.97 -2.29 10.62
CA GLY A 155 -4.31 -1.24 11.39
C GLY A 155 -3.10 -1.74 12.20
N ALA A 156 -2.15 -0.83 12.44
CA ALA A 156 -0.96 -1.15 13.23
C ALA A 156 -1.32 -1.37 14.71
N PRO A 157 -0.75 -2.37 15.40
CA PRO A 157 -0.96 -2.51 16.84
C PRO A 157 -0.36 -1.33 17.62
N GLY A 158 -0.99 -1.01 18.74
CA GLY A 158 -0.46 -0.07 19.73
C GLY A 158 0.72 -0.68 20.52
N TYR A 159 1.53 0.18 21.12
CA TYR A 159 2.63 -0.22 21.99
C TYR A 159 2.13 -0.50 23.39
N ASP A 160 2.59 -1.60 23.99
CA ASP A 160 2.34 -1.87 25.40
C ASP A 160 3.08 -0.85 26.29
N GLY A 161 2.40 -0.41 27.34
CA GLY A 161 2.96 0.45 28.36
C GLY A 161 4.00 -0.30 29.21
N LEU A 162 5.08 0.39 29.56
CA LEU A 162 6.11 -0.16 30.43
C LEU A 162 5.63 -0.23 31.88
N ASP A 163 5.96 -1.34 32.54
CA ASP A 163 5.71 -1.51 33.97
C ASP A 163 6.49 -0.48 34.81
N GLY A 164 5.84 -0.02 35.88
CA GLY A 164 6.46 0.86 36.84
C GLY A 164 7.59 0.17 37.61
N ALA A 165 8.69 0.89 37.83
CA ALA A 165 9.78 0.38 38.67
C ALA A 165 9.28 0.14 40.11
N SER A 166 9.76 -0.91 40.76
CA SER A 166 9.41 -1.16 42.16
C SER A 166 9.95 -0.05 43.07
N GLY A 167 9.21 0.23 44.15
CA GLY A 167 9.68 1.13 45.20
C GLY A 167 10.96 0.59 45.86
N LYS A 168 11.69 1.46 46.55
CA LYS A 168 12.90 1.09 47.28
C LYS A 168 12.72 1.32 48.76
N ALA A 169 13.01 0.29 49.55
CA ALA A 169 13.07 0.36 51.00
C ALA A 169 13.97 1.47 51.54
N SER A 170 13.50 2.09 52.61
CA SER A 170 14.35 2.86 53.53
C SER A 170 15.34 1.95 54.24
N GLY A 171 16.58 2.40 54.38
CA GLY A 171 17.55 1.73 55.27
C GLY A 171 17.30 2.10 56.73
N CYS A 172 17.55 1.16 57.66
CA CYS A 172 17.32 1.35 59.10
C CYS A 172 18.16 2.42 59.81
N PHE A 173 19.04 3.11 59.10
CA PHE A 173 19.87 4.18 59.65
C PHE A 173 19.62 5.54 58.99
N TRP A 174 19.13 5.58 57.75
CA TRP A 174 18.91 6.81 56.98
C TRP A 174 18.12 6.54 55.70
N GLY A 175 17.20 7.44 55.37
CA GLY A 175 16.45 7.48 54.11
C GLY A 175 14.95 7.31 54.27
N SER A 176 14.17 7.91 53.38
CA SER A 176 12.72 7.67 53.23
C SER A 176 12.47 6.55 52.23
N ALA A 177 11.40 5.78 52.45
CA ALA A 177 10.97 4.78 51.47
C ALA A 177 10.55 5.48 50.17
N GLN A 178 11.00 4.93 49.04
CA GLN A 178 10.66 5.48 47.72
C GLN A 178 9.39 4.81 47.19
N LYS A 179 8.46 5.65 46.72
CA LYS A 179 7.24 5.20 46.03
C LYS A 179 7.62 4.37 44.78
N GLY A 180 6.87 3.30 44.53
CA GLY A 180 6.89 2.60 43.24
C GLY A 180 6.53 3.53 42.08
N GLY A 181 7.19 3.34 40.95
CA GLY A 181 6.91 4.05 39.71
C GLY A 181 5.52 3.72 39.19
N ASP A 182 4.87 4.71 38.58
CA ASP A 182 3.62 4.48 37.86
C ASP A 182 3.92 3.71 36.56
N GLY A 183 3.06 2.75 36.20
CA GLY A 183 3.08 2.09 34.91
C GLY A 183 2.66 3.06 33.80
N GLN A 184 3.24 2.90 32.62
CA GLN A 184 2.87 3.72 31.47
C GLN A 184 1.57 3.19 30.84
N SER A 185 0.78 4.09 30.24
CA SER A 185 -0.36 3.68 29.41
C SER A 185 0.12 3.04 28.11
N GLY A 186 -0.66 2.09 27.60
CA GLY A 186 -0.49 1.60 26.24
C GLY A 186 -0.87 2.68 25.23
N SER A 187 -0.32 2.61 24.02
CA SER A 187 -0.74 3.49 22.92
C SER A 187 -1.96 2.92 22.22
N ASP A 188 -2.75 3.80 21.60
CA ASP A 188 -3.85 3.38 20.74
C ASP A 188 -3.35 2.61 19.51
N GLY A 189 -4.21 1.74 18.99
CA GLY A 189 -4.00 1.10 17.70
C GLY A 189 -4.17 2.07 16.53
N GLY A 190 -3.42 1.85 15.46
CA GLY A 190 -3.56 2.60 14.22
C GLY A 190 -4.86 2.25 13.49
N PRO A 191 -5.43 3.18 12.71
CA PRO A 191 -6.62 2.91 11.90
C PRO A 191 -6.33 1.87 10.80
N GLY A 192 -7.35 1.13 10.41
CA GLY A 192 -7.32 0.28 9.22
C GLY A 192 -7.32 1.12 7.93
N GLY A 193 -6.76 0.55 6.86
CA GLY A 193 -6.79 1.18 5.54
C GLY A 193 -8.18 1.11 4.91
N ALA A 194 -8.54 2.06 4.05
CA ALA A 194 -9.78 1.98 3.29
C ALA A 194 -9.72 0.83 2.26
N GLY A 195 -10.88 0.27 1.89
CA GLY A 195 -11.01 -0.61 0.73
C GLY A 195 -10.74 0.14 -0.58
N GLY A 196 -10.22 -0.57 -1.58
CA GLY A 196 -9.90 -0.02 -2.89
C GLY A 196 -11.12 0.11 -3.79
N ARG A 197 -11.01 0.97 -4.80
CA ARG A 197 -12.05 1.12 -5.83
C ARG A 197 -11.68 0.30 -7.05
N ILE A 198 -12.60 -0.58 -7.45
CA ILE A 198 -12.45 -1.41 -8.64
C ILE A 198 -13.36 -0.86 -9.73
N ARG A 199 -12.77 -0.54 -10.88
CA ARG A 199 -13.52 -0.24 -12.12
C ARG A 199 -13.35 -1.42 -13.07
N LEU A 200 -14.43 -2.14 -13.30
CA LEU A 200 -14.48 -3.28 -14.20
C LEU A 200 -15.09 -2.87 -15.54
N GLU A 201 -14.31 -2.97 -16.61
CA GLU A 201 -14.73 -2.68 -17.98
C GLU A 201 -14.88 -3.99 -18.76
N VAL A 202 -16.11 -4.34 -19.15
CA VAL A 202 -16.44 -5.63 -19.76
C VAL A 202 -17.44 -5.46 -20.93
N PRO A 203 -17.52 -6.41 -21.87
CA PRO A 203 -18.58 -6.42 -22.88
C PRO A 203 -19.98 -6.50 -22.29
N GLY A 204 -20.96 -6.12 -23.11
CA GLY A 204 -22.39 -6.24 -22.78
C GLY A 204 -22.83 -7.64 -22.33
N ASP A 205 -22.26 -8.71 -22.89
CA ASP A 205 -22.62 -10.11 -22.62
C ASP A 205 -21.82 -10.77 -21.48
N PHE A 206 -20.93 -10.02 -20.81
CA PHE A 206 -20.12 -10.57 -19.73
C PHE A 206 -20.98 -10.98 -18.51
N PRO A 207 -20.80 -12.22 -17.96
CA PRO A 207 -21.59 -12.75 -16.85
C PRO A 207 -21.10 -12.21 -15.50
N VAL A 208 -21.61 -11.04 -15.11
CA VAL A 208 -21.22 -10.34 -13.87
C VAL A 208 -21.65 -11.13 -12.62
N GLU A 209 -22.61 -12.04 -12.75
CA GLU A 209 -23.10 -12.91 -11.68
C GLU A 209 -22.04 -13.92 -11.21
N ARG A 210 -21.01 -14.17 -12.02
CA ARG A 210 -19.86 -15.03 -11.69
C ARG A 210 -18.75 -14.29 -10.96
N LEU A 211 -18.97 -13.02 -10.63
CA LEU A 211 -18.03 -12.20 -9.89
C LEU A 211 -18.37 -12.16 -8.41
N GLN A 212 -17.34 -12.28 -7.60
CA GLN A 212 -17.37 -12.01 -6.18
C GLN A 212 -16.43 -10.86 -5.87
N THR A 213 -16.78 -10.06 -4.88
CA THR A 213 -15.97 -8.90 -4.47
C THR A 213 -15.66 -8.95 -2.99
N ARG A 214 -14.43 -8.58 -2.65
CA ARG A 214 -13.97 -8.30 -1.29
C ARG A 214 -13.35 -6.91 -1.27
N LEU A 215 -14.13 -5.95 -0.82
CA LEU A 215 -13.78 -4.53 -0.85
C LEU A 215 -13.83 -3.92 0.55
N GLU A 216 -13.90 -4.75 1.59
CA GLU A 216 -14.04 -4.32 2.96
C GLU A 216 -12.86 -3.45 3.39
N GLY A 217 -13.16 -2.45 4.21
CA GLY A 217 -12.13 -1.72 4.94
C GLY A 217 -11.30 -2.64 5.82
N GLY A 218 -10.04 -2.25 6.06
CA GLY A 218 -9.19 -2.95 7.00
C GLY A 218 -9.68 -2.77 8.43
N VAL A 219 -9.58 -3.82 9.25
CA VAL A 219 -9.90 -3.72 10.68
C VAL A 219 -8.87 -2.82 11.38
N GLY A 220 -9.30 -2.01 12.34
CA GLY A 220 -8.42 -1.22 13.19
C GLY A 220 -7.42 -2.06 14.00
N GLY A 221 -6.26 -1.49 14.28
CA GLY A 221 -5.24 -2.16 15.09
C GLY A 221 -5.67 -2.29 16.55
N ALA A 222 -5.24 -3.36 17.23
CA ALA A 222 -5.49 -3.50 18.66
C ALA A 222 -4.73 -2.43 19.46
N GLY A 223 -5.36 -1.89 20.49
CA GLY A 223 -4.70 -1.01 21.46
C GLY A 223 -3.65 -1.76 22.28
N GLY A 224 -2.59 -1.05 22.68
CA GLY A 224 -1.54 -1.59 23.54
C GLY A 224 -2.03 -1.76 24.98
N LYS A 225 -1.48 -2.74 25.69
CA LYS A 225 -1.84 -3.02 27.08
C LYS A 225 -1.21 -2.01 28.03
N ALA A 226 -1.89 -1.71 29.12
CA ALA A 226 -1.35 -0.91 30.22
C ALA A 226 -0.15 -1.58 30.89
N GLY A 227 0.85 -0.77 31.22
CA GLY A 227 1.90 -1.14 32.15
C GLY A 227 1.36 -1.27 33.57
N LYS A 228 1.84 -2.27 34.30
CA LYS A 228 1.48 -2.52 35.69
C LYS A 228 2.09 -1.48 36.62
N PRO A 229 1.44 -1.19 37.76
CA PRO A 229 2.05 -0.36 38.79
C PRO A 229 3.33 -1.01 39.34
N GLY A 230 4.33 -0.20 39.64
CA GLY A 230 5.46 -0.65 40.44
C GLY A 230 5.01 -1.04 41.84
N ALA A 231 5.53 -2.16 42.35
CA ALA A 231 5.17 -2.67 43.67
C ALA A 231 5.51 -1.65 44.76
N ALA A 232 4.67 -1.64 45.81
CA ALA A 232 5.01 -1.01 47.07
C ALA A 232 6.21 -1.74 47.71
N ASP A 233 6.99 -1.01 48.49
CA ASP A 233 7.97 -1.64 49.36
C ASP A 233 7.26 -2.18 50.61
N PRO A 234 7.52 -3.43 51.05
CA PRO A 234 6.96 -3.94 52.30
C PRO A 234 7.54 -3.16 53.49
N ASP A 235 6.72 -2.87 54.50
CA ASP A 235 7.18 -2.21 55.73
C ASP A 235 8.41 -2.93 56.30
N ASN A 236 9.57 -2.26 56.31
CA ASN A 236 10.76 -2.79 56.95
C ASN A 236 10.76 -2.42 58.43
N GLY A 237 10.40 -3.38 59.28
CA GLY A 237 10.51 -3.27 60.73
C GLY A 237 11.97 -3.22 61.16
N CYS A 238 12.47 -2.06 61.55
CA CYS A 238 13.78 -1.94 62.19
C CYS A 238 13.63 -2.27 63.69
N TRP A 239 14.69 -2.83 64.28
CA TRP A 239 14.63 -3.45 65.63
C TRP A 239 14.16 -2.51 66.77
N ILE A 240 14.25 -1.19 66.56
CA ILE A 240 13.97 -0.15 67.56
C ILE A 240 12.78 0.75 67.14
N TYR A 241 12.39 0.76 65.86
CA TYR A 241 11.32 1.59 65.30
C TYR A 241 10.89 1.11 63.91
N SER A 242 9.70 1.49 63.44
CA SER A 242 9.22 1.20 62.07
C SER A 242 9.45 2.38 61.13
N VAL A 243 9.69 2.10 59.86
CA VAL A 243 9.67 3.11 58.78
C VAL A 243 8.48 2.82 57.88
N ASP A 244 7.70 3.86 57.53
CA ASP A 244 6.54 3.73 56.67
C ASP A 244 6.91 3.15 55.29
N ALA A 245 6.14 2.18 54.81
CA ALA A 245 6.24 1.63 53.47
C ALA A 245 6.14 2.70 52.37
N GLY A 246 6.93 2.48 51.32
CA GLY A 246 6.78 3.21 50.06
C GLY A 246 5.50 2.76 49.36
N ARG A 247 4.61 3.71 49.02
CA ARG A 247 3.36 3.39 48.30
C ARG A 247 3.63 2.78 46.92
N ALA A 248 2.74 1.91 46.46
CA ALA A 248 2.77 1.41 45.09
C ALA A 248 2.56 2.54 44.06
N GLY A 249 3.02 2.30 42.85
CA GLY A 249 2.64 3.10 41.69
C GLY A 249 1.17 2.97 41.32
N ARG A 250 0.75 3.75 40.33
CA ARG A 250 -0.53 3.55 39.62
C ARG A 250 -0.30 2.76 38.34
N GLY A 251 -1.27 1.93 37.95
CA GLY A 251 -1.25 1.29 36.63
C GLY A 251 -1.50 2.32 35.53
N GLY A 252 -1.02 2.00 34.33
CA GLY A 252 -1.39 2.72 33.11
C GLY A 252 -2.84 2.43 32.70
N GLN A 253 -3.24 3.02 31.57
CA GLN A 253 -4.50 2.69 30.89
C GLN A 253 -4.21 1.91 29.61
N ASP A 254 -5.13 1.02 29.22
CA ASP A 254 -5.07 0.35 27.93
C ASP A 254 -5.31 1.37 26.82
N GLY A 255 -4.63 1.19 25.69
CA GLY A 255 -4.90 1.95 24.48
C GLY A 255 -6.24 1.55 23.86
N ALA A 256 -6.88 2.48 23.16
CA ALA A 256 -8.06 2.21 22.37
C ALA A 256 -7.71 1.42 21.10
N ASN A 257 -8.66 0.62 20.60
CA ASN A 257 -8.55 0.04 19.28
C ASN A 257 -8.65 1.12 18.21
N GLY A 258 -7.91 0.95 17.12
CA GLY A 258 -8.02 1.81 15.95
C GLY A 258 -9.41 1.71 15.32
N ALA A 259 -9.79 2.75 14.58
CA ALA A 259 -11.01 2.73 13.78
C ALA A 259 -10.84 1.80 12.56
N ASP A 260 -11.93 1.14 12.18
CA ASP A 260 -12.00 0.38 10.93
C ASP A 260 -11.95 1.32 9.72
N GLY A 261 -11.34 0.85 8.63
CA GLY A 261 -11.33 1.55 7.36
C GLY A 261 -12.71 1.59 6.72
N SER A 262 -12.95 2.57 5.86
CA SER A 262 -14.16 2.60 5.03
C SER A 262 -14.12 1.52 3.95
N ASP A 263 -15.27 0.94 3.62
CA ASP A 263 -15.39 0.02 2.49
C ASP A 263 -15.10 0.71 1.15
N GLY A 264 -14.60 -0.08 0.20
CA GLY A 264 -14.36 0.30 -1.18
C GLY A 264 -15.61 0.25 -2.04
N SER A 265 -15.43 0.30 -3.37
CA SER A 265 -16.55 0.26 -4.30
C SER A 265 -16.21 -0.48 -5.60
N LEU A 266 -17.23 -1.07 -6.22
CA LEU A 266 -17.17 -1.65 -7.56
C LEU A 266 -17.98 -0.79 -8.52
N ASP A 267 -17.34 -0.32 -9.58
CA ASP A 267 -17.97 0.33 -10.73
C ASP A 267 -17.88 -0.59 -11.94
N VAL A 268 -19.02 -0.99 -12.51
CA VAL A 268 -19.07 -1.87 -13.68
C VAL A 268 -19.49 -1.06 -14.91
N VAL A 269 -18.58 -0.96 -15.87
CA VAL A 269 -18.77 -0.26 -17.13
C VAL A 269 -18.87 -1.29 -18.24
N ARG A 270 -20.01 -1.29 -18.93
CA ARG A 270 -20.21 -2.14 -20.12
C ARG A 270 -19.92 -1.34 -21.39
N PHE A 271 -19.24 -1.96 -22.36
CA PHE A 271 -18.95 -1.37 -23.68
C PHE A 271 -19.37 -2.29 -24.83
#